data_AF-A0AAU7QFZ6-F1
#
_entry.id   AF-A0AAU7QFZ6-F1
#
_cell.length_a   1.000
_cell.length_b   1.000
_cell.length_c   1.000
_cell.angle_alpha   90.00
_cell.angle_beta   90.00
_cell.angle_gamma   90.00
#
_symmetry.space_group_name_H-M   'P 1'
#
loop_
_entity.id
_entity.type
_entity.pdbx_description
1 polymer ?
#
loop_
_entity_poly.entity_id
_entity_poly.type
_entity_poly.pdbx_seq_one_letter_code
_entity_poly.pdbx_strand_id
1 'polypeptide(L)'
;MTSLRSPSALDVQLWAQLLPDAPKAWRRALGWIERGHAVKGGYAFTDARDGMWTEGTAQAALAWRWVGDEARADTLLARVATQASPGGLLYGTPEPRIVAPYAWDYHRPSLAATAWAVIAASNRNPYLPSQGLATRHPR
;
A
#
# COMPACT_ATOMS: atom_id res chain seq x y z
N MET A 1 -7.86 -6.72 -25.61
CA MET A 1 -7.08 -6.07 -24.53
C MET A 1 -7.87 -4.88 -24.04
N THR A 2 -8.31 -4.86 -22.79
CA THR A 2 -8.94 -3.67 -22.20
C THR A 2 -7.86 -2.60 -22.12
N SER A 3 -8.02 -1.50 -22.87
CA SER A 3 -7.13 -0.35 -22.76
C SER A 3 -7.30 0.24 -21.37
N LEU A 4 -6.22 0.24 -20.57
CA LEU A 4 -6.15 1.04 -19.34
C LEU A 4 -6.33 2.50 -19.75
N ARG A 5 -7.30 3.21 -19.18
CA ARG A 5 -7.55 4.61 -19.54
C ARG A 5 -6.44 5.54 -19.06
N SER A 6 -5.61 5.08 -18.11
CA SER A 6 -4.41 5.76 -17.63
C SER A 6 -3.44 4.77 -16.99
N PRO A 7 -2.12 4.99 -17.04
CA PRO A 7 -1.17 4.23 -16.23
C PRO A 7 -1.52 4.39 -14.74
N SER A 8 -1.53 3.28 -13.99
CA SER A 8 -1.69 3.38 -12.55
C SER A 8 -0.49 4.10 -11.94
N ALA A 9 -0.81 5.11 -11.12
CA ALA A 9 0.16 5.86 -10.33
C ALA A 9 -0.22 5.83 -8.83
N LEU A 10 -0.92 4.78 -8.38
CA LEU A 10 -1.34 4.63 -6.98
C LEU A 10 -0.14 4.77 -6.04
N ASP A 11 0.93 4.04 -6.31
CA ASP A 11 2.11 3.91 -5.44
C ASP A 11 2.77 5.27 -5.16
N VAL A 12 3.00 6.04 -6.22
CA VAL A 12 3.65 7.36 -6.08
C VAL A 12 2.76 8.34 -5.31
N GLN A 13 1.43 8.24 -5.42
CA GLN A 13 0.53 9.07 -4.60
C GLN A 13 0.66 8.73 -3.11
N LEU A 14 0.85 7.46 -2.77
CA LEU A 14 0.99 6.94 -1.41
C LEU A 14 2.37 7.24 -0.82
N TRP A 15 3.43 6.90 -1.54
CA TRP A 15 4.81 7.09 -1.09
C TRP A 15 5.15 8.56 -0.88
N ALA A 16 4.58 9.47 -1.69
CA ALA A 16 4.75 10.90 -1.49
C ALA A 16 4.28 11.38 -0.10
N GLN A 17 3.31 10.70 0.53
CA GLN A 17 2.86 11.04 1.88
C GLN A 17 3.84 10.60 2.98
N LEU A 18 4.77 9.70 2.65
CA LEU A 18 5.77 9.19 3.56
C LEU A 18 7.07 10.02 3.52
N LEU A 19 7.21 10.96 2.58
CA LEU A 19 8.41 11.78 2.53
C LEU A 19 8.51 12.66 3.79
N PRO A 20 9.72 12.82 4.36
CA PRO A 20 9.96 13.80 5.41
C PRO A 20 9.54 15.18 4.91
N ASP A 21 8.81 15.91 5.75
CA ASP A 21 8.30 17.26 5.43
C ASP A 21 7.44 17.34 4.17
N ALA A 22 6.75 16.25 3.81
CA ALA A 22 5.80 16.22 2.69
C ALA A 22 4.80 17.40 2.79
N PRO A 23 4.68 18.24 1.74
CA PRO A 23 3.75 19.36 1.75
C PRO A 23 2.32 18.91 2.06
N LYS A 24 1.65 19.56 3.03
CA LYS A 24 0.25 19.21 3.40
C LYS A 24 -0.70 19.20 2.20
N ALA A 25 -0.46 20.05 1.20
CA ALA A 25 -1.23 20.10 -0.03
C ALA A 25 -1.22 18.79 -0.83
N TRP A 26 -0.18 17.95 -0.67
CA TRP A 26 -0.09 16.65 -1.34
C TRP A 26 -1.09 15.63 -0.82
N ARG A 27 -1.69 15.84 0.36
CA ARG A 27 -2.78 14.99 0.88
C ARG A 27 -3.99 14.95 -0.04
N ARG A 28 -4.15 15.92 -0.97
CA ARG A 28 -5.17 15.86 -2.02
C ARG A 28 -5.06 14.60 -2.90
N ALA A 29 -3.86 14.04 -3.02
CA ALA A 29 -3.60 12.80 -3.73
C ALA A 29 -4.31 11.61 -3.08
N LEU A 30 -4.44 11.60 -1.74
CA LEU A 30 -5.22 10.59 -1.04
C LEU A 30 -6.70 10.63 -1.43
N GLY A 31 -7.26 11.83 -1.64
CA GLY A 31 -8.61 11.96 -2.19
C GLY A 31 -8.73 11.46 -3.64
N TRP A 32 -7.67 11.54 -4.43
CA TRP A 32 -7.65 11.02 -5.80
C TRP A 32 -7.64 9.49 -5.82
N ILE A 33 -6.81 8.83 -4.98
CA ILE A 33 -6.79 7.36 -4.90
C ILE A 33 -8.11 6.80 -4.36
N GLU A 34 -8.78 7.49 -3.43
CA GLU A 34 -10.11 7.10 -2.94
C GLU A 34 -11.14 7.05 -4.08
N ARG A 35 -11.11 8.03 -4.98
CA ARG A 35 -12.04 8.08 -6.12
C ARG A 35 -11.69 7.08 -7.23
N GLY A 36 -10.40 6.93 -7.52
CA GLY A 36 -9.92 6.18 -8.68
C GLY A 36 -9.62 4.71 -8.40
N HIS A 37 -9.24 4.36 -7.17
CA HIS A 37 -8.65 3.06 -6.84
C HIS A 37 -9.35 2.34 -5.69
N ALA A 38 -10.18 2.99 -4.87
CA ALA A 38 -10.85 2.29 -3.78
C ALA A 38 -11.75 1.15 -4.31
N VAL A 39 -11.63 -0.02 -3.70
CA VAL A 39 -12.44 -1.21 -3.96
C VAL A 39 -12.84 -1.86 -2.64
N LYS A 40 -13.67 -2.91 -2.70
CA LYS A 40 -14.08 -3.62 -1.49
C LYS A 40 -12.85 -4.18 -0.77
N GLY A 41 -12.53 -3.62 0.39
CA GLY A 41 -11.46 -4.12 1.26
C GLY A 41 -10.09 -3.49 1.06
N GLY A 42 -9.91 -2.57 0.10
CA GLY A 42 -8.61 -1.95 -0.13
C GLY A 42 -8.56 -1.10 -1.39
N TYR A 43 -7.43 -1.13 -2.08
CA TYR A 43 -7.20 -0.39 -3.33
C TYR A 43 -6.85 -1.35 -4.46
N ALA A 44 -7.35 -1.04 -5.65
CA ALA A 44 -7.01 -1.73 -6.88
C ALA A 44 -5.71 -1.17 -7.45
N PHE A 45 -4.95 -2.04 -8.15
CA PHE A 45 -3.77 -1.61 -8.87
C PHE A 45 -4.14 -0.51 -9.87
N THR A 46 -5.15 -0.72 -10.72
CA THR A 46 -5.51 0.21 -11.80
C THR A 46 -6.91 0.80 -11.61
N ASP A 47 -7.25 1.79 -12.45
CA ASP A 47 -8.59 2.38 -12.51
C ASP A 47 -9.66 1.41 -13.07
N ALA A 48 -9.26 0.23 -13.55
CA ALA A 48 -10.16 -0.87 -13.86
C ALA A 48 -10.92 -1.38 -12.62
N ARG A 49 -10.34 -1.20 -11.42
CA ARG A 49 -10.97 -1.53 -10.13
C ARG A 49 -11.51 -2.96 -10.08
N ASP A 50 -10.78 -3.89 -10.70
CA ASP A 50 -11.17 -5.28 -10.90
C ASP A 50 -10.82 -6.21 -9.73
N GLY A 51 -10.20 -5.68 -8.68
CA GLY A 51 -9.92 -6.41 -7.45
C GLY A 51 -9.01 -5.66 -6.50
N MET A 52 -8.84 -6.19 -5.29
CA MET A 52 -7.91 -5.65 -4.31
C MET A 52 -6.48 -6.06 -4.69
N TRP A 53 -5.59 -5.09 -4.72
CA TRP A 53 -4.16 -5.33 -4.79
C TRP A 53 -3.56 -5.24 -3.38
N THR A 54 -3.09 -6.36 -2.84
CA THR A 54 -2.65 -6.48 -1.45
C THR A 54 -1.47 -5.56 -1.15
N GLU A 55 -0.53 -5.43 -2.08
CA GLU A 55 0.64 -4.56 -1.93
C GLU A 55 0.25 -3.08 -1.83
N GLY A 56 -0.49 -2.55 -2.80
CA GLY A 56 -0.96 -1.16 -2.77
C GLY A 56 -1.87 -0.87 -1.57
N THR A 57 -2.64 -1.87 -1.13
CA THR A 57 -3.47 -1.76 0.08
C THR A 57 -2.62 -1.66 1.36
N ALA A 58 -1.53 -2.41 1.46
CA ALA A 58 -0.58 -2.30 2.57
C ALA A 58 0.17 -0.96 2.54
N GLN A 59 0.60 -0.49 1.37
CA GLN A 59 1.17 0.85 1.20
C GLN A 59 0.19 1.94 1.66
N ALA A 60 -1.10 1.79 1.32
CA ALA A 60 -2.13 2.73 1.72
C ALA A 60 -2.36 2.72 3.23
N ALA A 61 -2.35 1.56 3.87
CA ALA A 61 -2.45 1.45 5.33
C ALA A 61 -1.34 2.26 6.01
N LEU A 62 -0.09 2.13 5.56
CA LEU A 62 1.02 2.91 6.08
C LEU A 62 0.82 4.42 5.83
N ALA A 63 0.47 4.82 4.61
CA ALA A 63 0.27 6.23 4.26
C ALA A 63 -0.83 6.89 5.11
N TRP A 64 -1.97 6.24 5.29
CA TRP A 64 -3.07 6.74 6.13
C TRP A 64 -2.65 6.92 7.57
N ARG A 65 -1.92 5.96 8.13
CA ARG A 65 -1.36 6.08 9.48
C ARG A 65 -0.43 7.30 9.60
N TRP A 66 0.44 7.51 8.62
CA TRP A 66 1.41 8.62 8.62
C TRP A 66 0.77 10.00 8.43
N VAL A 67 -0.41 10.08 7.81
CA VAL A 67 -1.19 11.33 7.75
C VAL A 67 -2.17 11.50 8.92
N GLY A 68 -2.23 10.53 9.84
CA GLY A 68 -3.00 10.60 11.09
C GLY A 68 -4.37 9.92 11.08
N ASP A 69 -4.72 9.13 10.06
CA ASP A 69 -5.97 8.35 10.01
C ASP A 69 -5.70 6.89 10.41
N GLU A 70 -5.52 6.67 11.72
CA GLU A 70 -5.20 5.35 12.29
C GLU A 70 -6.32 4.34 12.08
N ALA A 71 -7.58 4.74 12.25
CA ALA A 71 -8.72 3.83 12.10
C ALA A 71 -8.82 3.24 10.69
N ARG A 72 -8.57 4.06 9.67
CA ARG A 72 -8.52 3.59 8.28
C ARG A 72 -7.32 2.68 8.06
N ALA A 73 -6.15 3.04 8.58
CA ALA A 73 -4.96 2.20 8.50
C ALA A 73 -5.19 0.81 9.10
N ASP A 74 -5.80 0.73 10.28
CA ASP A 74 -6.10 -0.52 10.98
C ASP A 74 -7.10 -1.38 10.20
N THR A 75 -8.13 -0.73 9.65
CA THR A 75 -9.10 -1.41 8.78
C THR A 75 -8.42 -2.04 7.58
N LEU A 76 -7.57 -1.29 6.87
CA LEU A 76 -6.85 -1.80 5.69
C LEU A 76 -5.87 -2.91 6.06
N LEU A 77 -5.12 -2.76 7.16
CA LEU A 77 -4.15 -3.76 7.60
C LEU A 77 -4.84 -5.06 8.01
N ALA A 78 -6.00 -4.99 8.68
CA ALA A 78 -6.80 -6.17 9.00
C ALA A 78 -7.25 -6.92 7.72
N ARG A 79 -7.58 -6.19 6.64
CA ARG A 79 -7.92 -6.81 5.35
C ARG A 79 -6.70 -7.45 4.71
N VAL A 80 -5.56 -6.78 4.70
CA VAL A 80 -4.27 -7.33 4.21
C VAL A 80 -3.90 -8.62 4.95
N ALA A 81 -4.09 -8.67 6.27
CA ALA A 81 -3.77 -9.85 7.07
C ALA A 81 -4.57 -11.11 6.67
N THR A 82 -5.78 -10.96 6.10
CA THR A 82 -6.57 -12.10 5.59
C THR A 82 -5.97 -12.77 4.36
N GLN A 83 -4.93 -12.17 3.75
CA GLN A 83 -4.27 -12.70 2.56
C GLN A 83 -3.13 -13.67 2.88
N ALA A 84 -2.99 -14.11 4.13
CA ALA A 84 -1.98 -15.09 4.52
C ALA A 84 -2.16 -16.40 3.75
N SER A 85 -1.12 -16.81 3.03
CA SER A 85 -1.04 -18.12 2.39
C SER A 85 -0.53 -19.18 3.37
N PRO A 86 -0.77 -20.48 3.12
CA PRO A 86 -0.22 -21.56 3.95
C PRO A 86 1.32 -21.55 4.07
N GLY A 87 2.01 -20.96 3.10
CA GLY A 87 3.48 -20.84 3.08
C GLY A 87 4.04 -19.65 3.87
N GLY A 88 3.19 -18.87 4.55
CA GLY A 88 3.61 -17.74 5.40
C GLY A 88 3.79 -16.40 4.67
N LEU A 89 3.81 -16.39 3.33
CA LEU A 89 3.71 -15.16 2.54
C LEU A 89 2.25 -14.73 2.39
N LEU A 90 2.01 -13.47 2.05
CA LEU A 90 0.70 -12.98 1.63
C LEU A 90 0.48 -13.21 0.13
N TYR A 91 -0.77 -13.47 -0.26
CA TYR A 91 -1.20 -13.44 -1.66
C TYR A 91 -1.19 -12.00 -2.19
N GLY A 92 -0.76 -11.82 -3.45
CA GLY A 92 -0.72 -10.50 -4.11
C GLY A 92 -2.10 -9.86 -4.32
N THR A 93 -3.14 -10.69 -4.41
CA THR A 93 -4.55 -10.30 -4.56
C THR A 93 -5.44 -11.47 -4.10
N PRO A 94 -6.63 -11.24 -3.52
CA PRO A 94 -7.62 -12.28 -3.25
C PRO A 94 -8.32 -12.77 -4.51
N GLU A 95 -8.35 -11.96 -5.57
CA GLU A 95 -8.96 -12.34 -6.84
C GLU A 95 -8.07 -13.33 -7.60
N PRO A 96 -8.64 -14.23 -8.44
CA PRO A 96 -7.83 -15.12 -9.27
C PRO A 96 -6.79 -14.38 -10.12
N ARG A 97 -7.16 -13.16 -10.54
CA ARG A 97 -6.34 -12.27 -11.34
C ARG A 97 -6.88 -10.83 -11.27
N ILE A 98 -5.99 -9.85 -11.26
CA ILE A 98 -6.29 -8.43 -11.47
C ILE A 98 -5.42 -7.85 -12.58
N VAL A 99 -5.86 -6.76 -13.20
CA VAL A 99 -5.14 -6.06 -14.27
C VAL A 99 -4.01 -5.20 -13.68
N ALA A 100 -2.81 -5.35 -14.24
CA ALA A 100 -1.65 -4.51 -13.99
C ALA A 100 -1.21 -3.82 -15.29
N PRO A 101 -0.41 -2.74 -15.24
CA PRO A 101 0.16 -2.11 -16.44
C PRO A 101 0.94 -3.15 -17.24
N TYR A 102 0.44 -3.44 -18.44
CA TYR A 102 1.05 -4.38 -19.39
C TYR A 102 1.06 -5.86 -18.98
N ALA A 103 0.40 -6.23 -17.87
CA ALA A 103 0.42 -7.58 -17.34
C ALA A 103 -0.82 -7.90 -16.49
N TRP A 104 -0.73 -8.96 -15.71
CA TRP A 104 -1.72 -9.34 -14.71
C TRP A 104 -1.02 -9.75 -13.43
N ASP A 105 -1.62 -9.38 -12.30
CA ASP A 105 -1.26 -9.94 -10.99
C ASP A 105 -2.24 -11.06 -10.65
N TYR A 106 -1.77 -12.11 -9.99
CA TYR A 106 -2.54 -13.35 -9.77
C TYR A 106 -2.62 -13.67 -8.27
N HIS A 107 -3.59 -14.53 -7.90
CA HIS A 107 -3.69 -15.10 -6.56
C HIS A 107 -2.49 -16.03 -6.26
N ARG A 108 -1.32 -15.46 -5.98
CA ARG A 108 -0.07 -16.16 -5.72
C ARG A 108 0.68 -15.53 -4.55
N PRO A 109 1.44 -16.30 -3.77
CA PRO A 109 2.34 -15.77 -2.76
C PRO A 109 3.24 -14.67 -3.36
N SER A 110 3.25 -13.50 -2.74
CA SER A 110 3.95 -12.31 -3.22
C SER A 110 4.89 -11.78 -2.14
N LEU A 111 6.18 -11.76 -2.46
CA LEU A 111 7.19 -11.18 -1.57
C LEU A 111 6.93 -9.67 -1.37
N ALA A 112 6.56 -8.96 -2.44
CA ALA A 112 6.33 -7.51 -2.38
C ALA A 112 5.13 -7.16 -1.50
N ALA A 113 4.00 -7.87 -1.67
CA ALA A 113 2.83 -7.69 -0.79
C ALA A 113 3.16 -8.00 0.67
N THR A 114 3.92 -9.06 0.92
CA THR A 114 4.36 -9.45 2.27
C THR A 114 5.27 -8.38 2.88
N ALA A 115 6.25 -7.89 2.14
CA ALA A 115 7.19 -6.88 2.61
C ALA A 115 6.47 -5.58 2.99
N TRP A 116 5.59 -5.07 2.13
CA TRP A 116 4.82 -3.87 2.42
C TRP A 116 3.86 -4.04 3.59
N ALA A 117 3.24 -5.22 3.74
CA ALA A 117 2.42 -5.53 4.90
C ALA A 117 3.22 -5.51 6.21
N VAL A 118 4.44 -6.06 6.22
CA VAL A 118 5.33 -6.01 7.38
C VAL A 118 5.73 -4.56 7.69
N ILE A 119 6.12 -3.78 6.69
CA ILE A 119 6.48 -2.36 6.86
C ILE A 119 5.28 -1.58 7.46
N ALA A 120 4.08 -1.79 6.93
CA ALA A 120 2.85 -1.17 7.41
C ALA A 120 2.51 -1.58 8.85
N ALA A 121 2.56 -2.87 9.16
CA ALA A 121 2.31 -3.41 10.49
C ALA A 121 3.31 -2.89 11.53
N SER A 122 4.58 -2.76 11.15
CA SER A 122 5.63 -2.16 11.98
C SER A 122 5.56 -0.63 12.05
N ASN A 123 4.62 0.01 11.34
CA ASN A 123 4.52 1.46 11.20
C ASN A 123 5.86 2.12 10.80
N ARG A 124 6.64 1.45 9.96
CA ARG A 124 8.01 1.84 9.66
C ARG A 124 8.02 2.67 8.37
N ASN A 125 8.40 3.94 8.45
CA ASN A 125 8.59 4.74 7.24
C ASN A 125 9.91 4.39 6.54
N PRO A 126 9.87 3.94 5.27
CA PRO A 126 11.06 3.53 4.53
C PRO A 126 11.98 4.70 4.17
N TYR A 127 11.50 5.95 4.19
CA TYR A 127 12.33 7.14 3.94
C TYR A 127 13.08 7.64 5.17
N LEU A 128 12.82 7.07 6.35
CA LEU A 128 13.51 7.45 7.58
C LEU A 128 14.60 6.43 7.92
N PRO A 129 15.73 6.87 8.51
CA PRO A 129 16.77 5.96 9.02
C PRO A 129 16.20 5.00 10.06
N SER A 130 16.59 3.72 10.00
CA SER A 130 16.25 2.75 11.05
C SER A 130 16.59 3.34 12.41
N GLN A 131 15.68 3.27 13.37
CA GLN A 131 16.02 3.63 14.74
C GLN A 131 16.93 2.54 15.31
N GLY A 132 18.19 2.54 14.87
CA GLY A 132 19.27 1.68 15.32
C GLY A 132 20.43 2.56 15.75
N LEU A 133 20.55 2.75 17.06
CA LEU A 133 21.65 3.42 17.78
C LEU A 133 21.97 4.84 17.30
N ALA A 134 21.12 5.79 17.67
CA ALA A 134 21.65 7.08 18.08
C ALA A 134 22.50 6.82 19.34
N THR A 135 23.79 6.54 19.15
CA THR A 135 24.79 6.54 20.22
C THR A 135 24.68 7.89 20.91
N ARG A 136 24.15 7.88 22.13
CA ARG A 136 24.34 8.97 23.07
C ARG A 136 25.84 9.10 23.27
N HIS A 137 26.47 10.09 22.64
CA HIS A 137 27.75 10.59 23.10
C HIS A 137 27.46 11.54 24.28
N PRO A 138 27.78 11.17 25.52
CA PRO A 138 27.85 12.16 26.59
C PRO A 138 29.03 13.10 26.27
N ARG A 139 28.79 14.41 26.40
CA ARG A 139 29.86 15.39 26.55
C ARG A 139 30.37 15.36 27.98
#